data_AF-A0A2A2HUU3-F1
#
_entry.id   AF-A0A2A2HUU3-F1
#
_cell.length_a   1.000
_cell.length_b   1.000
_cell.length_c   1.000
_cell.angle_alpha   90.00
_cell.angle_beta   90.00
_cell.angle_gamma   90.00
#
_symmetry.space_group_name_H-M   'P 1'
#
loop_
_entity.id
_entity.type
_entity.pdbx_description
1 polymer ?
#
loop_
_entity_poly.entity_id
_entity_poly.type
_entity_poly.pdbx_seq_one_letter_code
_entity_poly.pdbx_strand_id
1 'polypeptide(L)'
;MNEKFTAWCGLCCIDCIPSNKDLFNLAHKLEEKLSYLQFDEYAKLKTEKNPAFEDYPVFIKVLKEIESLKCSIPCREGGGKPVCEIRNLRAR
;
A
#
# COMPACT_ATOMS: atom_id res chain seq x y z
N MET A 1 4.21 -25.29 -10.95
CA MET A 1 3.97 -23.88 -10.59
C MET A 1 2.62 -23.51 -11.17
N ASN A 2 1.68 -22.97 -10.39
CA ASN A 2 0.33 -22.68 -10.91
C ASN A 2 0.35 -21.35 -11.68
N GLU A 3 0.09 -21.40 -12.99
CA GLU A 3 0.13 -20.25 -13.89
C GLU A 3 -0.78 -19.11 -13.43
N LYS A 4 -1.87 -19.41 -12.70
CA LYS A 4 -2.79 -18.43 -12.09
C LYS A 4 -2.09 -17.41 -11.21
N PHE A 5 -1.03 -17.82 -10.50
CA PHE A 5 -0.28 -16.94 -9.61
C PHE A 5 0.91 -16.29 -10.30
N THR A 6 1.22 -16.62 -11.55
CA THR A 6 2.26 -15.91 -12.31
C THR A 6 1.62 -14.70 -13.00
N ALA A 7 1.92 -13.51 -12.49
CA ALA A 7 1.43 -12.24 -13.02
C ALA A 7 1.93 -12.00 -14.46
N TRP A 8 1.36 -11.01 -15.14
CA TRP A 8 1.79 -10.60 -16.48
C TRP A 8 3.27 -10.19 -16.51
N CYS A 9 3.78 -9.58 -15.43
CA CYS A 9 5.19 -9.23 -15.29
C CYS A 9 6.14 -10.43 -15.08
N GLY A 10 5.62 -11.64 -14.92
CA GLY A 10 6.42 -12.84 -14.60
C GLY A 10 6.71 -13.01 -13.11
N LEU A 11 6.33 -12.05 -12.27
CA LEU A 11 6.38 -12.20 -10.80
C LEU A 11 5.25 -13.11 -10.32
N CYS A 12 5.50 -13.83 -9.23
CA CYS A 12 4.45 -14.54 -8.52
C CYS A 12 3.61 -13.53 -7.73
N CYS A 13 2.29 -13.47 -7.98
CA CYS A 13 1.36 -12.60 -7.26
C CYS A 13 1.40 -12.84 -5.75
N ILE A 14 1.63 -14.07 -5.29
CA ILE A 14 1.68 -14.41 -3.86
C ILE A 14 2.84 -13.66 -3.17
N ASP A 15 3.92 -13.40 -3.89
CA ASP A 15 5.13 -12.74 -3.38
C ASP A 15 5.12 -11.22 -3.66
N CYS A 16 4.06 -10.70 -4.29
CA CYS A 16 3.96 -9.31 -4.69
C CYS A 16 3.51 -8.44 -3.50
N ILE A 17 4.09 -7.24 -3.35
CA ILE A 17 3.77 -6.31 -2.26
C ILE A 17 2.24 -6.03 -2.17
N PRO A 18 1.54 -5.66 -3.26
CA PRO A 18 0.07 -5.55 -3.32
C PRO A 18 -0.72 -6.74 -2.78
N SER A 19 -0.18 -7.95 -2.79
CA SER A 19 -0.87 -9.15 -2.28
C SER A 19 -0.54 -9.47 -0.82
N ASN A 20 0.39 -8.73 -0.21
CA ASN A 20 0.75 -8.90 1.19
C ASN A 20 -0.34 -8.34 2.12
N LYS A 21 -1.30 -9.18 2.50
CA LYS A 21 -2.44 -8.80 3.35
C LYS A 21 -1.99 -8.27 4.72
N ASP A 22 -0.91 -8.81 5.28
CA ASP A 22 -0.44 -8.45 6.61
C ASP A 22 0.09 -7.02 6.65
N LEU A 23 0.87 -6.62 5.64
CA LEU A 23 1.36 -5.25 5.49
C LEU A 23 0.19 -4.24 5.47
N PHE A 24 -0.82 -4.46 4.64
CA PHE A 24 -1.94 -3.52 4.53
C PHE A 24 -2.82 -3.52 5.78
N ASN A 25 -3.00 -4.66 6.44
CA ASN A 25 -3.71 -4.72 7.71
C ASN A 25 -2.97 -3.94 8.81
N LEU A 26 -1.63 -3.99 8.84
CA LEU A 26 -0.82 -3.21 9.77
C LEU A 26 -0.85 -1.72 9.45
N ALA A 27 -0.75 -1.34 8.18
CA ALA A 27 -0.88 0.04 7.74
C ALA A 27 -2.21 0.67 8.19
N HIS A 28 -3.32 -0.04 7.92
CA HIS A 28 -4.66 0.38 8.32
C HIS A 28 -4.81 0.52 9.83
N LYS A 29 -4.36 -0.48 10.61
CA LYS A 29 -4.40 -0.43 12.07
C LYS A 29 -3.57 0.73 12.65
N LEU A 30 -2.43 1.03 12.02
CA LEU A 30 -1.61 2.17 12.43
C LEU A 30 -2.34 3.49 12.15
N GLU A 31 -2.91 3.65 10.96
CA GLU A 31 -3.70 4.84 10.57
C GLU A 31 -4.87 5.06 11.53
N GLU A 32 -5.67 4.03 11.79
CA GLU A 32 -6.77 4.08 12.76
C GLU A 32 -6.28 4.47 14.16
N LYS A 33 -5.17 3.89 14.61
CA LYS A 33 -4.64 4.18 15.96
C LYS A 33 -4.12 5.60 16.08
N LEU A 34 -3.44 6.11 15.06
CA LEU A 34 -2.94 7.49 15.02
C LEU A 34 -4.10 8.50 14.99
N SER A 35 -5.15 8.20 14.21
CA SER A 35 -6.38 8.99 14.16
C SER A 35 -7.11 9.01 15.50
N TYR A 36 -7.32 7.84 16.12
CA TYR A 36 -7.93 7.71 17.44
C TYR A 36 -7.20 8.51 18.53
N LEU A 37 -5.87 8.55 18.47
CA LEU A 37 -5.04 9.28 19.43
C LEU A 37 -4.93 10.78 19.14
N GLN A 38 -5.52 11.27 18.04
CA GLN A 38 -5.33 12.66 17.55
C GLN A 38 -3.83 13.00 17.45
N PHE A 39 -3.06 12.06 16.86
CA PHE A 39 -1.60 12.15 16.86
C PHE A 39 -1.08 13.33 16.01
N ASP A 40 -1.92 13.90 15.12
CA ASP A 40 -1.62 15.15 14.43
C ASP A 40 -1.41 16.33 15.40
N GLU A 41 -2.23 16.43 16.45
CA GLU A 41 -2.04 17.46 17.49
C GLU A 41 -0.75 17.20 18.28
N TYR A 42 -0.47 15.94 18.58
CA TYR A 42 0.78 15.57 19.24
C TYR A 42 2.01 15.89 18.38
N ALA A 43 1.94 15.62 17.07
CA ALA A 43 3.01 15.93 16.12
C ALA A 43 3.29 17.44 16.08
N LYS A 44 2.24 18.28 16.00
CA LYS A 44 2.37 19.76 16.06
C LYS A 44 3.11 20.22 17.32
N LEU A 45 2.77 19.65 18.48
CA LEU A 45 3.45 19.96 19.75
C LEU A 45 4.91 19.49 19.76
N LYS A 46 5.22 18.40 19.07
CA LYS A 46 6.58 17.82 19.03
C LYS A 46 7.49 18.50 18.03
N THR A 47 6.96 19.17 17.02
CA THR A 47 7.72 19.91 16.02
C THR A 47 8.76 20.84 16.65
N GLU A 48 8.42 21.54 17.75
CA GLU A 48 9.33 22.44 18.45
C GLU A 48 10.66 21.79 18.87
N LYS A 49 10.62 20.49 19.20
CA LYS A 49 11.79 19.73 19.68
C LYS A 49 12.34 18.75 18.65
N ASN A 50 11.53 18.41 17.65
CA ASN A 50 11.91 17.49 16.59
C ASN A 50 11.22 17.92 15.27
N PRO A 51 11.93 18.63 14.38
CA PRO A 51 11.40 19.13 13.12
C PRO A 51 10.87 18.03 12.18
N ALA A 52 11.28 16.77 12.34
CA ALA A 52 10.74 15.67 11.54
C ALA A 52 9.22 15.51 11.66
N PHE A 53 8.60 15.99 12.75
CA PHE A 53 7.15 15.98 12.90
C PHE A 53 6.42 17.00 12.01
N GLU A 54 7.11 17.95 11.37
CA GLU A 54 6.55 18.81 10.32
C GLU A 54 6.05 17.99 9.12
N ASP A 55 6.72 16.88 8.82
CA ASP A 55 6.36 15.98 7.73
C ASP A 55 5.20 15.03 8.08
N TYR A 56 4.60 15.12 9.27
CA TYR A 56 3.50 14.25 9.67
C TYR A 56 2.32 14.22 8.68
N PRO A 57 1.85 15.36 8.11
CA PRO A 57 0.83 15.34 7.07
C PRO A 57 1.26 14.58 5.81
N VAL A 58 2.54 14.67 5.44
CA VAL A 58 3.12 13.94 4.30
C VAL A 58 3.17 12.45 4.62
N PHE A 59 3.58 12.08 5.83
CA PHE A 59 3.58 10.70 6.30
C PHE A 59 2.18 10.07 6.23
N ILE A 60 1.15 10.75 6.73
CA ILE A 60 -0.23 10.26 6.67
C ILE A 60 -0.70 10.11 5.22
N LYS A 61 -0.35 11.05 4.34
CA LYS A 61 -0.63 10.92 2.90
C LYS A 61 0.01 9.67 2.32
N VAL A 62 1.30 9.43 2.59
CA VAL A 62 2.02 8.24 2.11
C VAL A 62 1.41 6.95 2.68
N LEU A 63 1.04 6.94 3.96
CA LEU A 63 0.39 5.78 4.59
C LEU A 63 -0.91 5.41 3.88
N LYS A 64 -1.76 6.40 3.57
CA LYS A 64 -3.00 6.19 2.82
C LYS A 64 -2.75 5.70 1.38
N GLU A 65 -1.70 6.23 0.73
CA GLU A 65 -1.30 5.74 -0.59
C GLU A 65 -0.77 4.30 -0.53
N ILE A 66 -0.09 3.89 0.54
CA ILE A 66 0.30 2.49 0.73
C ILE A 66 -0.95 1.60 0.79
N GLU A 67 -1.95 1.97 1.59
CA GLU A 67 -3.20 1.21 1.68
C GLU A 67 -3.92 1.04 0.34
N SER A 68 -3.85 2.05 -0.54
CA SER A 68 -4.49 2.03 -1.86
C SER A 68 -3.88 0.99 -2.83
N LEU A 69 -2.67 0.50 -2.55
CA LEU A 69 -1.98 -0.48 -3.40
C LEU A 69 -2.51 -1.92 -3.26
N LYS A 70 -3.35 -2.20 -2.26
CA LYS A 70 -3.83 -3.55 -1.94
C LYS A 70 -4.54 -4.20 -3.13
N CYS A 71 -4.14 -5.42 -3.46
CA CYS A 71 -4.77 -6.30 -4.44
C CYS A 71 -5.48 -7.47 -3.75
N SER A 72 -6.75 -7.70 -4.08
CA SER A 72 -7.56 -8.79 -3.52
C SER A 72 -7.57 -10.05 -4.37
N ILE A 73 -7.24 -9.95 -5.66
CA ILE A 73 -7.29 -11.03 -6.66
C ILE A 73 -6.01 -11.06 -7.51
N PRO A 74 -5.59 -12.24 -8.03
CA PRO A 74 -4.42 -12.36 -8.89
C PRO A 74 -4.55 -11.58 -10.21
N CYS A 75 -3.42 -11.15 -10.79
CA CYS A 75 -3.41 -10.34 -12.02
C CYS A 75 -4.05 -11.02 -13.24
N ARG A 76 -4.01 -12.36 -13.32
CA ARG A 76 -4.66 -13.12 -14.40
C ARG A 76 -6.17 -13.27 -14.23
N GLU A 77 -6.70 -12.95 -13.05
CA GLU A 77 -8.13 -13.02 -12.74
C GLU A 77 -8.79 -11.63 -12.68
N GLY A 78 -8.12 -10.61 -13.23
CA GLY A 78 -8.62 -9.23 -13.22
C GLY A 78 -8.04 -8.36 -12.11
N GLY A 79 -7.10 -8.87 -11.31
CA GLY A 79 -6.37 -8.07 -10.32
C GLY A 79 -5.24 -7.21 -10.88
N GLY A 80 -4.50 -6.59 -9.96
CA GLY A 80 -3.44 -5.64 -10.31
C GLY A 80 -3.99 -4.26 -10.68
N LYS A 81 -3.09 -3.41 -11.20
CA LYS A 81 -3.43 -2.03 -11.56
C LYS A 81 -4.46 -2.02 -12.72
N PRO A 82 -5.48 -1.13 -12.70
CA PRO A 82 -6.46 -1.02 -13.77
C PRO A 82 -5.83 -0.82 -15.15
N VAL A 83 -4.72 -0.07 -15.21
CA VAL A 83 -3.89 0.10 -16.40
C VAL A 83 -2.52 -0.52 -16.11
N CYS A 84 -2.19 -1.60 -16.82
CA CYS A 84 -0.91 -2.29 -16.74
C CYS A 84 -0.35 -2.49 -18.15
N GLU A 85 0.74 -1.79 -18.46
CA GLU A 85 1.39 -1.85 -19.79
C GLU A 85 1.88 -3.27 -20.11
N ILE A 86 2.44 -3.97 -19.11
CA ILE A 86 2.92 -5.34 -19.27
C ILE A 86 1.77 -6.31 -19.59
N ARG A 87 0.60 -6.11 -18.98
CA ARG A 87 -0.61 -6.88 -19.31
C ARG A 87 -1.00 -6.68 -20.78
N ASN A 88 -1.02 -5.43 -21.26
CA ASN A 88 -1.39 -5.13 -22.64
C ASN A 88 -0.40 -5.72 -23.68
N LEU A 89 0.87 -5.86 -23.31
CA LEU A 89 1.91 -6.45 -24.16
C LEU A 89 1.83 -7.98 -24.20
N ARG A 90 1.48 -8.63 -23.08
CA ARG A 90 1.55 -10.10 -22.91
C ARG A 90 0.18 -10.81 -22.92
N ALA A 91 -0.91 -10.08 -23.06
CA ALA A 91 -2.26 -10.63 -23.20
C ALA A 91 -2.69 -10.87 -24.66
N ARG A 92 -1.73 -10.81 -25.61
CA ARG A 92 -1.94 -11.17 -27.03
C ARG A 92 -1.69 -12.65 -27.26
#